data_AF-A0A1L8CW18-F1
#
_entry.id   AF-A0A1L8CW18-F1
#
_cell.length_a   1.000
_cell.length_b   1.000
_cell.length_c   1.000
_cell.angle_alpha   90.00
_cell.angle_beta   90.00
_cell.angle_gamma   90.00
#
_symmetry.space_group_name_H-M   'P 1'
#
loop_
_entity.id
_entity.type
_entity.pdbx_description
1 polymer ?
#
loop_
_entity_poly.entity_id
_entity_poly.type
_entity_poly.pdbx_seq_one_letter_code
_entity_poly.pdbx_strand_id
1 'polypeptide(L)'
;MFKGLFVRIKLPVFRGMEGVLFMFYKSLKDLIKNLNSENVEKLKPQLNRYVNQLILSIYDTNLELSDLDLESLCETLLHKDEFREEFRDKLQKGLLIDKFIHIYDLFINEITKERYVFDGIELTTLCLRSIGGIARGLKLLKLNKHKEEYFHSLQYLKDLNAEFYAHLRQYAGKGIIEEHFLITGLIHTIRFYLEENCQEHGRKILALLTDRKDKRLKTLEEFNNELHTAEIKCMLTREYAIELQRRLYLWDKLTIDLKNHYYLENLYLDDLERTASEING
;
A
#
# COMPACT_ATOMS: atom_id res chain seq x y z
N MET A 1 20.18 -2.68 22.60
CA MET A 1 18.82 -2.94 23.13
C MET A 1 17.85 -2.01 22.40
N PHE A 2 17.44 -2.35 21.18
CA PHE A 2 16.59 -1.49 20.33
C PHE A 2 15.11 -1.86 20.53
N LYS A 3 14.39 -1.07 21.32
CA LYS A 3 12.92 -1.08 21.32
C LYS A 3 12.45 -0.12 20.23
N GLY A 4 12.23 -0.67 19.04
CA GLY A 4 11.66 0.06 17.91
C GLY A 4 10.28 0.60 18.25
N LEU A 5 10.14 1.92 18.09
CA LEU A 5 8.87 2.63 18.18
C LEU A 5 8.02 2.26 16.95
N PHE A 6 7.26 1.18 17.03
CA PHE A 6 6.13 0.98 16.13
C PHE A 6 5.06 2.00 16.54
N VAL A 7 5.00 3.13 15.85
CA VAL A 7 3.84 4.02 15.89
C VAL A 7 2.67 3.23 15.30
N ARG A 8 1.84 2.67 16.19
CA ARG A 8 0.55 2.07 15.84
C ARG A 8 -0.36 3.18 15.35
N ILE A 9 -0.37 3.43 14.05
CA ILE A 9 -1.44 4.17 13.37
C ILE A 9 -2.71 3.34 13.56
N LYS A 10 -3.64 3.83 14.38
CA LYS A 10 -4.94 3.20 14.61
C LYS A 10 -5.87 3.56 13.45
N LEU A 11 -5.82 2.80 12.36
CA LEU A 11 -6.92 2.81 11.38
C LEU A 11 -8.08 1.96 11.95
N PRO A 12 -9.33 2.47 12.05
CA PRO A 12 -10.40 1.79 12.76
C PRO A 12 -10.99 0.55 12.07
N VAL A 13 -10.55 0.19 10.86
CA VAL A 13 -11.31 -0.73 9.99
C VAL A 13 -10.82 -2.19 10.01
N PHE A 14 -9.64 -2.51 10.54
CA PHE A 14 -9.04 -3.85 10.39
C PHE A 14 -8.83 -4.68 11.68
N ARG A 15 -9.18 -4.14 12.86
CA ARG A 15 -8.85 -4.79 14.15
C ARG A 15 -9.49 -6.14 14.43
N GLY A 16 -10.62 -6.47 13.79
CA GLY A 16 -11.30 -7.76 13.98
C GLY A 16 -10.68 -8.90 13.16
N MET A 17 -10.29 -8.61 11.91
CA MET A 17 -9.79 -9.62 10.98
C MET A 17 -8.30 -9.92 11.14
N GLU A 18 -7.48 -8.96 11.60
CA GLU A 18 -6.03 -9.17 11.77
C GLU A 18 -5.69 -10.31 12.76
N GLY A 19 -6.47 -10.48 13.83
CA GLY A 19 -6.27 -11.55 14.81
C GLY A 19 -6.59 -12.94 14.26
N VAL A 20 -7.68 -13.06 13.50
CA VAL A 20 -8.12 -14.30 12.85
C VAL A 20 -7.12 -14.69 11.76
N LEU A 21 -6.72 -13.73 10.94
CA LEU A 21 -5.76 -13.92 9.86
C LEU A 21 -4.37 -14.33 10.39
N PHE A 22 -3.92 -13.70 11.47
CA PHE A 22 -2.64 -14.04 12.11
C PHE A 22 -2.66 -15.46 12.71
N MET A 23 -3.75 -15.83 13.41
CA MET A 23 -3.91 -17.19 13.93
C MET A 23 -3.97 -18.22 12.81
N PHE A 24 -4.66 -17.91 11.71
CA PHE A 24 -4.71 -18.75 10.52
C PHE A 24 -3.32 -19.00 9.90
N TYR A 25 -2.55 -17.94 9.64
CA TYR A 25 -1.20 -18.07 9.08
C TYR A 25 -0.25 -18.85 10.00
N LYS A 26 -0.41 -18.69 11.32
CA LYS A 26 0.36 -19.46 12.30
C LYS A 26 0.02 -20.95 12.21
N SER A 27 -1.28 -21.28 12.22
CA SER A 27 -1.77 -22.66 12.09
C SER A 27 -1.28 -23.31 10.80
N LEU A 28 -1.34 -22.61 9.66
CA LEU A 28 -0.83 -23.11 8.38
C LEU A 28 0.69 -23.33 8.43
N LYS A 29 1.47 -22.40 9.00
CA LYS A 29 2.93 -22.57 9.16
C LYS A 29 3.28 -23.74 10.06
N ASP A 30 2.55 -23.93 11.15
CA ASP A 30 2.79 -25.02 12.09
C ASP A 30 2.40 -26.36 11.47
N LEU A 31 1.32 -26.41 10.68
CA LEU A 31 0.94 -27.59 9.89
C LEU A 31 2.07 -27.96 8.92
N ILE A 32 2.56 -26.99 8.13
CA ILE A 32 3.63 -27.22 7.14
C ILE A 32 4.92 -27.73 7.80
N LYS A 33 5.32 -27.16 8.95
CA LYS A 33 6.51 -27.60 9.69
C LYS A 33 6.43 -29.04 10.18
N ASN A 34 5.23 -29.53 10.44
CA ASN A 34 5.00 -30.87 10.98
C ASN A 34 4.82 -31.93 9.89
N LEU A 35 4.72 -31.55 8.61
CA LEU A 35 4.61 -32.51 7.50
C LEU A 35 5.88 -33.35 7.35
N ASN A 36 5.72 -34.67 7.26
CA ASN A 36 6.77 -35.63 6.98
C ASN A 36 6.21 -36.83 6.18
N SER A 37 7.10 -37.74 5.76
CA SER A 37 6.72 -38.91 4.95
C SER A 37 5.71 -39.85 5.61
N GLU A 38 5.57 -39.79 6.93
CA GLU A 38 4.69 -40.67 7.70
C GLU A 38 3.28 -40.08 7.91
N ASN A 39 3.15 -38.74 7.88
CA ASN A 39 1.90 -38.06 8.22
C ASN A 39 1.28 -37.23 7.09
N VAL A 40 1.95 -37.11 5.94
CA VAL A 40 1.52 -36.26 4.81
C VAL A 40 0.11 -36.61 4.33
N GLU A 41 -0.20 -37.89 4.12
CA GLU A 41 -1.53 -38.30 3.61
C GLU A 41 -2.67 -37.96 4.60
N LYS A 42 -2.39 -38.01 5.90
CA LYS A 42 -3.37 -37.65 6.93
C LYS A 42 -3.60 -36.14 7.02
N LEU A 43 -2.55 -35.34 6.80
CA LEU A 43 -2.60 -33.88 6.96
C LEU A 43 -2.93 -33.14 5.66
N LYS A 44 -2.80 -33.79 4.50
CA LYS A 44 -3.08 -33.24 3.18
C LYS A 44 -4.49 -32.64 3.04
N PRO A 45 -5.59 -33.26 3.53
CA PRO A 45 -6.92 -32.65 3.44
C PRO A 45 -7.02 -31.32 4.19
N GLN A 46 -6.45 -31.26 5.40
CA GLN A 46 -6.43 -30.03 6.20
C GLN A 46 -5.58 -28.94 5.55
N LEU A 47 -4.45 -29.32 4.95
CA LEU A 47 -3.62 -28.39 4.19
C LEU A 47 -4.39 -27.83 2.98
N ASN A 48 -5.06 -28.69 2.20
CA ASN A 48 -5.87 -28.27 1.06
C ASN A 48 -6.98 -27.31 1.47
N ARG A 49 -7.69 -27.60 2.57
CA ARG A 49 -8.71 -26.67 3.10
C ARG A 49 -8.12 -25.30 3.40
N TYR A 50 -6.99 -25.23 4.10
CA TYR A 50 -6.34 -23.94 4.38
C TYR A 50 -5.84 -23.24 3.12
N VAL A 51 -5.30 -23.96 2.15
CA VAL A 51 -4.90 -23.35 0.87
C VAL A 51 -6.11 -22.79 0.13
N ASN A 52 -7.21 -23.52 0.06
CA ASN A 52 -8.44 -23.08 -0.62
C ASN A 52 -9.05 -21.85 0.08
N GLN A 53 -9.12 -21.86 1.41
CA GLN A 53 -9.54 -20.71 2.21
C GLN A 53 -8.66 -19.47 1.96
N LEU A 54 -7.34 -19.67 1.83
CA LEU A 54 -6.39 -18.61 1.52
C LEU A 54 -6.60 -18.04 0.11
N ILE A 55 -6.74 -18.89 -0.90
CA ILE A 55 -6.99 -18.50 -2.29
C ILE A 55 -8.27 -17.65 -2.39
N LEU A 56 -9.35 -18.11 -1.75
CA LEU A 56 -10.65 -17.44 -1.75
C LEU A 56 -10.71 -16.21 -0.84
N SER A 57 -9.71 -16.02 0.04
CA SER A 57 -9.77 -15.06 1.15
C SER A 57 -10.99 -15.25 2.06
N ILE A 58 -11.45 -16.50 2.23
CA ILE A 58 -12.57 -16.88 3.09
C ILE A 58 -12.01 -17.59 4.32
N TYR A 59 -11.98 -16.88 5.46
CA TYR A 59 -11.47 -17.40 6.74
C TYR A 59 -12.64 -17.90 7.58
N ASP A 60 -13.26 -18.98 7.13
CA ASP A 60 -14.42 -19.57 7.78
C ASP A 60 -14.02 -20.26 9.10
N THR A 61 -14.31 -19.60 10.21
CA THR A 61 -14.11 -20.13 11.57
C THR A 61 -15.25 -21.04 12.04
N ASN A 62 -16.41 -21.01 11.37
CA ASN A 62 -17.63 -21.70 11.79
C ASN A 62 -17.94 -22.97 10.98
N LEU A 63 -17.11 -23.30 9.98
CA LEU A 63 -17.24 -24.48 9.10
C LEU A 63 -18.61 -24.52 8.37
N GLU A 64 -19.11 -23.36 7.95
CA GLU A 64 -20.34 -23.28 7.15
C GLU A 64 -20.13 -23.84 5.73
N LEU A 65 -18.91 -23.73 5.19
CA LEU A 65 -18.55 -24.27 3.88
C LEU A 65 -17.85 -25.63 4.01
N SER A 66 -18.36 -26.64 3.29
CA SER A 66 -17.70 -27.94 3.19
C SER A 66 -16.41 -27.85 2.37
N ASP A 67 -15.56 -28.88 2.46
CA ASP A 67 -14.33 -28.93 1.64
C ASP A 67 -14.63 -28.95 0.14
N LEU A 68 -15.72 -29.63 -0.26
CA LEU A 68 -16.20 -29.67 -1.65
C LEU A 68 -16.67 -28.30 -2.13
N ASP A 69 -17.35 -27.52 -1.27
CA ASP A 69 -17.77 -26.16 -1.61
C ASP A 69 -16.56 -25.26 -1.83
N LEU A 70 -15.56 -25.35 -0.94
CA LEU A 70 -14.33 -24.58 -1.05
C LEU A 70 -13.53 -24.95 -2.32
N GLU A 71 -13.48 -26.24 -2.66
CA GLU A 71 -12.81 -26.73 -3.87
C GLU A 71 -13.51 -26.22 -5.14
N SER A 72 -14.84 -26.37 -5.23
CA SER A 72 -15.64 -25.85 -6.35
C SER A 72 -15.52 -24.34 -6.54
N LEU A 73 -15.51 -23.58 -5.44
CA LEU A 73 -15.28 -22.14 -5.48
C LEU A 73 -13.86 -21.79 -5.97
N CYS A 74 -12.84 -22.54 -5.52
CA CYS A 74 -11.46 -22.35 -5.98
C CYS A 74 -11.33 -22.65 -7.47
N GLU A 75 -11.89 -23.76 -7.94
CA GLU A 75 -11.91 -24.11 -9.35
C GLU A 75 -12.58 -23.01 -10.18
N THR A 76 -13.73 -22.52 -9.74
CA THR A 76 -14.43 -21.41 -10.40
C THR A 76 -13.57 -20.15 -10.50
N LEU A 77 -12.86 -19.80 -9.41
CA LEU A 77 -11.95 -18.65 -9.38
C LEU A 77 -10.76 -18.85 -10.33
N LEU A 78 -10.15 -20.04 -10.33
CA LEU A 78 -9.03 -20.38 -11.20
C LEU A 78 -9.44 -20.32 -12.68
N HIS A 79 -10.59 -20.89 -13.06
CA HIS A 79 -11.10 -20.80 -14.43
C HIS A 79 -11.33 -19.34 -14.86
N LYS A 80 -11.83 -18.49 -13.95
CA LYS A 80 -12.00 -17.06 -14.21
C LYS A 80 -10.66 -16.36 -14.47
N ASP A 81 -9.64 -16.70 -13.68
CA ASP A 81 -8.30 -16.13 -13.84
C ASP A 81 -7.60 -16.65 -15.11
N GLU A 82 -7.72 -17.94 -15.42
CA GLU A 82 -7.24 -18.54 -16.68
C GLU A 82 -7.88 -17.87 -17.90
N PHE A 83 -9.19 -17.64 -17.88
CA PHE A 83 -9.87 -16.88 -18.92
C PHE A 83 -9.31 -15.44 -19.01
N ARG A 84 -9.10 -14.74 -17.89
CA ARG A 84 -8.51 -13.39 -17.90
C ARG A 84 -7.08 -13.34 -18.45
N GLU A 85 -6.33 -14.42 -18.27
CA GLU A 85 -4.99 -14.61 -18.82
C GLU A 85 -5.03 -14.90 -20.31
N GLU A 86 -5.91 -15.78 -20.78
CA GLU A 86 -6.08 -16.08 -22.21
C GLU A 86 -6.46 -14.84 -23.02
N PHE A 87 -7.31 -13.97 -22.44
CA PHE A 87 -7.73 -12.73 -23.08
C PHE A 87 -6.88 -11.52 -22.65
N ARG A 88 -5.72 -11.74 -22.00
CA ARG A 88 -4.90 -10.67 -21.42
C ARG A 88 -4.49 -9.61 -22.43
N ASP A 89 -4.09 -10.02 -23.63
CA ASP A 89 -3.59 -9.11 -24.66
C ASP A 89 -4.72 -8.39 -25.42
N LYS A 90 -5.97 -8.85 -25.26
CA LYS A 90 -7.18 -8.26 -25.85
C LYS A 90 -7.93 -7.34 -24.90
N LEU A 91 -7.78 -7.56 -23.60
CA LEU A 91 -8.18 -6.64 -22.57
C LEU A 91 -7.11 -5.54 -22.55
N GLN A 92 -7.45 -4.31 -22.89
CA GLN A 92 -6.52 -3.18 -22.79
C GLN A 92 -6.21 -2.94 -21.30
N LYS A 93 -4.94 -3.05 -20.90
CA LYS A 93 -4.54 -3.16 -19.49
C LYS A 93 -3.64 -2.03 -19.04
N GLY A 94 -3.92 -1.51 -17.85
CA GLY A 94 -3.02 -0.67 -17.07
C GLY A 94 -3.04 0.82 -17.41
N LEU A 95 -3.89 1.28 -18.34
CA LEU A 95 -3.94 2.70 -18.72
C LEU A 95 -4.19 3.61 -17.53
N LEU A 96 -5.17 3.26 -16.69
CA LEU A 96 -5.49 4.05 -15.50
C LEU A 96 -4.38 3.95 -14.45
N ILE A 97 -3.79 2.77 -14.30
CA ILE A 97 -2.64 2.54 -13.42
C ILE A 97 -1.43 3.39 -13.85
N ASP A 98 -1.08 3.40 -15.13
CA ASP A 98 0.08 4.14 -15.63
C ASP A 98 -0.15 5.66 -15.57
N LYS A 99 -1.37 6.13 -15.84
CA LYS A 99 -1.73 7.54 -15.59
C LYS A 99 -1.63 7.91 -14.12
N PHE A 100 -2.08 7.04 -13.23
CA PHE A 100 -1.92 7.24 -11.79
C PHE A 100 -0.45 7.26 -11.39
N ILE A 101 0.38 6.34 -11.87
CA ILE A 101 1.83 6.30 -11.60
C ILE A 101 2.47 7.63 -12.02
N HIS A 102 2.13 8.15 -13.21
CA HIS A 102 2.64 9.43 -13.66
C HIS A 102 2.26 10.59 -12.73
N ILE A 103 0.98 10.68 -12.35
CA ILE A 103 0.49 11.69 -11.39
C ILE A 103 1.18 11.55 -10.04
N TYR A 104 1.38 10.32 -9.58
CA TYR A 104 2.04 10.03 -8.31
C TYR A 104 3.52 10.44 -8.34
N ASP A 105 4.24 10.15 -9.43
CA ASP A 105 5.61 10.61 -9.64
C ASP A 105 5.70 12.14 -9.60
N LEU A 106 4.80 12.86 -10.29
CA LEU A 106 4.74 14.32 -10.23
C LEU A 106 4.57 14.81 -8.79
N PHE A 107 3.65 14.19 -8.05
CA PHE A 107 3.38 14.56 -6.67
C PHE A 107 4.55 14.29 -5.71
N ILE A 108 5.15 13.10 -5.77
CA ILE A 108 6.29 12.71 -4.92
C ILE A 108 7.53 13.55 -5.24
N ASN A 109 7.76 13.87 -6.52
CA ASN A 109 8.86 14.75 -6.90
C ASN A 109 8.67 16.16 -6.32
N GLU A 110 7.44 16.69 -6.28
CA GLU A 110 7.15 17.98 -5.66
C GLU A 110 7.32 17.98 -4.14
N ILE A 111 7.04 16.86 -3.45
CA ILE A 111 7.30 16.72 -2.01
C ILE A 111 8.81 16.67 -1.74
N THR A 112 9.56 15.90 -2.53
CA THR A 112 10.98 15.62 -2.27
C THR A 112 11.92 16.76 -2.67
N LYS A 113 11.54 17.60 -3.63
CA LYS A 113 12.30 18.81 -4.01
C LYS A 113 12.56 19.74 -2.82
N GLU A 114 11.61 19.82 -1.90
CA GLU A 114 11.66 20.69 -0.72
C GLU A 114 12.28 20.00 0.52
N ARG A 115 13.11 18.97 0.31
CA ARG A 115 13.83 18.19 1.34
C ARG A 115 12.95 17.31 2.23
N TYR A 116 11.70 17.04 1.83
CA TYR A 116 10.78 16.19 2.59
C TYR A 116 10.80 14.71 2.16
N VAL A 117 12.00 14.11 2.17
CA VAL A 117 12.19 12.74 1.69
C VAL A 117 11.49 11.73 2.60
N PHE A 118 11.48 11.97 3.92
CA PHE A 118 10.81 11.11 4.87
C PHE A 118 9.28 11.09 4.65
N ASP A 119 8.68 12.25 4.37
CA ASP A 119 7.25 12.33 4.06
C ASP A 119 6.89 11.52 2.80
N GLY A 120 7.74 11.57 1.77
CA GLY A 120 7.58 10.75 0.56
C GLY A 120 7.69 9.24 0.86
N ILE A 121 8.64 8.84 1.71
CA ILE A 121 8.81 7.44 2.14
C ILE A 121 7.59 6.96 2.94
N GLU A 122 7.11 7.76 3.90
CA GLU A 122 5.92 7.41 4.70
C GLU A 122 4.68 7.25 3.80
N LEU A 123 4.47 8.20 2.88
CA LEU A 123 3.35 8.16 1.95
C LEU A 123 3.40 6.93 1.04
N THR A 124 4.56 6.62 0.47
CA THR A 124 4.73 5.45 -0.40
C THR A 124 4.54 4.16 0.37
N THR A 125 5.06 4.09 1.60
CA THR A 125 4.86 2.95 2.50
C THR A 125 3.38 2.74 2.82
N LEU A 126 2.64 3.82 3.08
CA LEU A 126 1.20 3.78 3.28
C LEU A 126 0.49 3.22 2.04
N CYS A 127 0.77 3.78 0.86
CA CYS A 127 0.12 3.35 -0.39
C CYS A 127 0.37 1.87 -0.66
N LEU A 128 1.62 1.44 -0.54
CA LEU A 128 2.02 0.05 -0.70
C LEU A 128 1.30 -0.88 0.28
N ARG A 129 1.18 -0.48 1.55
CA ARG A 129 0.43 -1.24 2.57
C ARG A 129 -1.06 -1.31 2.24
N SER A 130 -1.66 -0.21 1.78
CA SER A 130 -3.10 -0.13 1.48
C SER A 130 -3.52 -1.06 0.34
N ILE A 131 -2.58 -1.48 -0.52
CA ILE A 131 -2.83 -2.43 -1.61
C ILE A 131 -2.31 -3.84 -1.30
N GLY A 132 -1.92 -4.13 -0.06
CA GLY A 132 -1.46 -5.47 0.36
C GLY A 132 0.05 -5.73 0.23
N GLY A 133 0.83 -4.74 -0.14
CA GLY A 133 2.27 -4.85 -0.42
C GLY A 133 3.19 -4.78 0.80
N ILE A 134 2.71 -4.99 2.02
CA ILE A 134 3.48 -4.73 3.26
C ILE A 134 4.84 -5.47 3.32
N ALA A 135 4.91 -6.67 2.74
CA ALA A 135 6.12 -7.48 2.73
C ALA A 135 7.22 -6.91 1.81
N ARG A 136 6.87 -6.08 0.82
CA ARG A 136 7.83 -5.50 -0.14
C ARG A 136 8.73 -4.46 0.53
N GLY A 137 8.19 -3.64 1.43
CA GLY A 137 9.01 -2.75 2.27
C GLY A 137 10.01 -3.55 3.14
N LEU A 138 9.53 -4.61 3.81
CA LEU A 138 10.37 -5.49 4.64
C LEU A 138 11.47 -6.20 3.84
N LYS A 139 11.17 -6.61 2.60
CA LYS A 139 12.15 -7.18 1.66
C LYS A 139 13.31 -6.20 1.43
N LEU A 140 13.02 -4.93 1.15
CA LEU A 140 14.04 -3.90 0.96
C LEU A 140 14.89 -3.69 2.22
N LEU A 141 14.27 -3.73 3.41
CA LEU A 141 15.01 -3.67 4.69
C LEU A 141 16.04 -4.79 4.80
N LYS A 142 15.63 -6.02 4.45
CA LYS A 142 16.45 -7.22 4.56
C LYS A 142 17.61 -7.21 3.56
N LEU A 143 17.34 -6.87 2.30
CA LEU A 143 18.35 -6.83 1.22
C LEU A 143 19.45 -5.81 1.51
N ASN A 144 19.10 -4.70 2.16
CA ASN A 144 20.04 -3.62 2.48
C ASN A 144 20.68 -3.76 3.87
N LYS A 145 20.63 -4.96 4.48
CA LYS A 145 21.28 -5.29 5.77
C LYS A 145 20.92 -4.34 6.90
N HIS A 146 19.72 -3.77 6.91
CA HIS A 146 19.27 -2.85 7.96
C HIS A 146 20.14 -1.59 8.15
N LYS A 147 20.79 -1.09 7.08
CA LYS A 147 21.55 0.17 7.14
C LYS A 147 20.61 1.36 7.36
N GLU A 148 20.69 2.02 8.51
CA GLU A 148 19.81 3.13 8.90
C GLU A 148 19.85 4.30 7.91
N GLU A 149 21.04 4.70 7.46
CA GLU A 149 21.24 5.78 6.48
C GLU A 149 20.48 5.53 5.16
N TYR A 150 20.37 4.27 4.74
CA TYR A 150 19.65 3.93 3.52
C TYR A 150 18.16 4.21 3.66
N PHE A 151 17.54 3.91 4.82
CA PHE A 151 16.10 4.08 5.02
C PHE A 151 15.62 5.52 5.11
N HIS A 152 16.54 6.47 5.24
CA HIS A 152 16.25 7.90 5.20
C HIS A 152 16.74 8.55 3.89
N SER A 153 17.14 7.74 2.92
CA SER A 153 17.73 8.22 1.66
C SER A 153 16.71 8.33 0.54
N LEU A 154 17.00 9.21 -0.42
CA LEU A 154 16.29 9.27 -1.69
C LEU A 154 16.37 7.95 -2.47
N GLN A 155 17.44 7.18 -2.29
CA GLN A 155 17.59 5.89 -2.95
C GLN A 155 16.54 4.89 -2.44
N TYR A 156 16.29 4.85 -1.13
CA TYR A 156 15.23 3.99 -0.59
C TYR A 156 13.85 4.38 -1.09
N LEU A 157 13.55 5.68 -1.22
CA LEU A 157 12.31 6.13 -1.82
C LEU A 157 12.15 5.65 -3.28
N LYS A 158 13.22 5.70 -4.08
CA LYS A 158 13.21 5.18 -5.46
C LYS A 158 12.93 3.68 -5.51
N ASP A 159 13.60 2.91 -4.66
CA ASP A 159 13.43 1.46 -4.60
C ASP A 159 12.03 1.09 -4.11
N LEU A 160 11.48 1.87 -3.17
CA LEU A 160 10.12 1.71 -2.67
C LEU A 160 9.06 2.06 -3.72
N ASN A 161 9.26 3.13 -4.49
CA ASN A 161 8.42 3.48 -5.65
C ASN A 161 8.43 2.36 -6.69
N ALA A 162 9.60 1.78 -6.99
CA ALA A 162 9.71 0.65 -7.91
C ALA A 162 8.91 -0.57 -7.41
N GLU A 163 8.99 -0.91 -6.13
CA GLU A 163 8.19 -1.97 -5.53
C GLU A 163 6.68 -1.65 -5.55
N PHE A 164 6.31 -0.39 -5.32
CA PHE A 164 4.92 0.08 -5.40
C PHE A 164 4.35 -0.04 -6.82
N TYR A 165 5.07 0.43 -7.83
CA TYR A 165 4.65 0.37 -9.22
C TYR A 165 4.59 -1.08 -9.72
N ALA A 166 5.57 -1.89 -9.36
CA ALA A 166 5.56 -3.32 -9.68
C ALA A 166 4.35 -4.02 -9.05
N HIS A 167 3.92 -3.61 -7.85
CA HIS A 167 2.74 -4.18 -7.22
C HIS A 167 1.43 -3.68 -7.85
N LEU A 168 1.33 -2.38 -8.14
CA LEU A 168 0.19 -1.79 -8.84
C LEU A 168 -0.08 -2.48 -10.18
N ARG A 169 0.96 -2.69 -10.99
CA ARG A 169 0.83 -3.33 -12.31
C ARG A 169 0.35 -4.78 -12.25
N GLN A 170 0.41 -5.45 -11.09
CA GLN A 170 -0.23 -6.77 -10.92
C GLN A 170 -1.76 -6.70 -11.00
N TYR A 171 -2.35 -5.51 -10.83
CA TYR A 171 -3.79 -5.30 -10.95
C TYR A 171 -4.23 -4.95 -12.37
N ALA A 172 -3.31 -4.57 -13.26
CA ALA A 172 -3.62 -4.31 -14.66
C ALA A 172 -4.28 -5.53 -15.32
N GLY A 173 -3.90 -6.74 -14.89
CA GLY A 173 -4.47 -8.01 -15.32
C GLY A 173 -5.96 -8.22 -15.06
N LYS A 174 -6.56 -7.48 -14.12
CA LYS A 174 -7.82 -7.87 -13.47
C LYS A 174 -9.08 -7.30 -14.11
N GLY A 175 -8.94 -6.26 -14.92
CA GLY A 175 -10.06 -5.59 -15.59
C GLY A 175 -10.21 -4.13 -15.18
N ILE A 176 -10.95 -3.37 -16.01
CA ILE A 176 -11.13 -1.92 -15.87
C ILE A 176 -11.78 -1.54 -14.54
N ILE A 177 -12.76 -2.34 -14.10
CA ILE A 177 -13.49 -2.10 -12.84
C ILE A 177 -12.53 -2.21 -11.65
N GLU A 178 -11.71 -3.25 -11.62
CA GLU A 178 -10.71 -3.46 -10.58
C GLU A 178 -9.63 -2.37 -10.58
N GLU A 179 -9.15 -1.94 -11.75
CA GLU A 179 -8.26 -0.79 -11.86
C GLU A 179 -8.91 0.48 -11.30
N HIS A 180 -10.17 0.74 -11.65
CA HIS A 180 -10.90 1.92 -11.20
C HIS A 180 -11.07 1.92 -9.67
N PHE A 181 -11.51 0.81 -9.08
CA PHE A 181 -11.63 0.71 -7.62
C PHE A 181 -10.29 0.89 -6.91
N LEU A 182 -9.24 0.27 -7.43
CA LEU A 182 -7.90 0.38 -6.87
C LEU A 182 -7.40 1.82 -6.89
N ILE A 183 -7.45 2.48 -8.04
CA ILE A 183 -6.91 3.83 -8.23
C ILE A 183 -7.74 4.85 -7.47
N THR A 184 -9.08 4.78 -7.52
CA THR A 184 -9.94 5.64 -6.72
C THR A 184 -9.70 5.46 -5.21
N GLY A 185 -9.53 4.20 -4.76
CA GLY A 185 -9.18 3.89 -3.37
C GLY A 185 -7.85 4.51 -2.93
N LEU A 186 -6.82 4.45 -3.78
CA LEU A 186 -5.53 5.09 -3.53
C LEU A 186 -5.63 6.61 -3.51
N ILE A 187 -6.38 7.21 -4.43
CA ILE A 187 -6.63 8.66 -4.48
C ILE A 187 -7.22 9.15 -3.16
N HIS A 188 -8.23 8.47 -2.64
CA HIS A 188 -8.84 8.81 -1.36
C HIS A 188 -7.93 8.52 -0.17
N THR A 189 -7.17 7.42 -0.21
CA THR A 189 -6.19 7.09 0.84
C THR A 189 -5.13 8.18 1.00
N ILE A 190 -4.55 8.62 -0.12
CA ILE A 190 -3.53 9.68 -0.13
C ILE A 190 -4.14 11.00 0.36
N ARG A 191 -5.32 11.37 -0.17
CA ARG A 191 -6.03 12.58 0.25
C ARG A 191 -6.31 12.59 1.76
N PHE A 192 -6.84 11.49 2.29
CA PHE A 192 -7.12 11.33 3.72
C PHE A 192 -5.85 11.47 4.58
N TYR A 193 -4.75 10.84 4.17
CA TYR A 193 -3.46 10.97 4.86
C TYR A 193 -2.96 12.42 4.90
N LEU A 194 -3.11 13.15 3.79
CA LEU A 194 -2.75 14.57 3.73
C LEU A 194 -3.64 15.43 4.62
N GLU A 195 -4.96 15.18 4.63
CA GLU A 195 -5.92 15.85 5.52
C GLU A 195 -5.60 15.59 7.00
N GLU A 196 -5.32 14.35 7.37
CA GLU A 196 -4.91 13.97 8.73
C GLU A 196 -3.61 14.67 9.14
N ASN A 197 -2.62 14.73 8.23
CA ASN A 197 -1.38 15.44 8.49
C ASN A 197 -1.59 16.94 8.73
N CYS A 198 -2.48 17.58 7.98
CA CYS A 198 -2.85 18.98 8.19
C CYS A 198 -3.52 19.19 9.56
N GLN A 199 -4.49 18.34 9.91
CA GLN A 199 -5.30 18.48 11.14
C GLN A 199 -4.50 18.14 12.41
N GLU A 200 -3.67 17.10 12.36
CA GLU A 200 -2.91 16.59 13.50
C GLU A 200 -1.55 17.28 13.67
N HIS A 201 -1.20 18.23 12.79
CA HIS A 201 0.09 18.91 12.81
C HIS A 201 0.44 19.50 14.18
N GLY A 202 -0.50 20.21 14.81
CA GLY A 202 -0.30 20.77 16.14
C GLY A 202 -0.05 19.71 17.21
N ARG A 203 -0.73 18.56 17.14
CA ARG A 203 -0.49 17.43 18.06
C ARG A 203 0.88 16.80 17.83
N LYS A 204 1.33 16.71 16.58
CA LYS A 204 2.68 16.22 16.23
C LYS A 204 3.77 17.15 16.78
N ILE A 205 3.62 18.46 16.64
CA ILE A 205 4.54 19.45 17.24
C ILE A 205 4.61 19.27 18.76
N LEU A 206 3.45 19.20 19.44
CA LEU A 206 3.41 18.98 20.88
C LEU A 206 4.11 17.67 21.28
N ALA A 207 3.90 16.60 20.52
CA ALA A 207 4.55 15.31 20.77
C ALA A 207 6.07 15.36 20.56
N LEU A 208 6.58 16.12 19.57
CA LEU A 208 8.01 16.33 19.34
C LEU A 208 8.66 17.16 20.46
N LEU A 209 7.95 18.18 20.94
CA LEU A 209 8.39 19.03 22.03
C LEU A 209 8.23 18.38 23.41
N THR A 210 7.45 17.33 23.56
CA THR A 210 7.30 16.65 24.86
C THR A 210 8.48 15.73 25.13
N ASP A 211 9.22 15.97 26.21
CA ASP A 211 10.23 15.04 26.72
C ASP A 211 9.54 13.76 27.21
N ARG A 212 10.04 12.61 26.74
CA ARG A 212 9.42 11.30 27.00
C ARG A 212 9.71 10.77 28.40
N LYS A 213 10.76 11.23 29.07
CA LYS A 213 11.18 10.75 30.39
C LYS A 213 10.36 11.38 31.50
N ASP A 214 10.18 12.70 31.44
CA ASP A 214 9.51 13.48 32.49
C ASP A 214 8.16 14.07 32.06
N LYS A 215 7.76 13.88 30.79
CA LYS A 215 6.52 14.41 30.19
C LYS A 215 6.44 15.95 30.21
N ARG A 216 7.57 16.64 30.32
CA ARG A 216 7.65 18.10 30.27
C ARG A 216 7.65 18.58 28.82
N LEU A 217 7.08 19.76 28.56
CA LEU A 217 7.24 20.44 27.28
C LEU A 217 8.61 21.14 27.22
N LYS A 218 9.42 20.78 26.23
CA LYS A 218 10.72 21.39 25.93
C LYS A 218 10.54 22.76 25.29
N THR A 219 11.51 23.64 25.52
CA THR A 219 11.58 24.90 24.76
C THR A 219 12.05 24.63 23.33
N LEU A 220 11.80 25.58 22.42
CA LEU A 220 12.32 25.48 21.05
C LEU A 220 13.86 25.44 21.02
N GLU A 221 14.51 26.13 21.96
CA GLU A 221 15.97 26.15 22.08
C GLU A 221 16.53 24.78 22.50
N GLU A 222 15.91 24.16 23.52
CA GLU A 222 16.24 22.80 23.95
C GLU A 222 16.09 21.80 22.79
N PHE A 223 14.97 21.88 22.06
CA PHE A 223 14.72 21.02 20.90
C PHE A 223 15.72 21.25 19.75
N ASN A 224 16.09 22.50 19.48
CA ASN A 224 17.03 22.82 18.41
C ASN A 224 18.46 22.35 18.72
N ASN A 225 18.82 22.25 20.00
CA ASN A 225 20.10 21.72 20.48
C ASN A 225 20.16 20.18 20.48
N GLU A 226 19.02 19.50 20.34
CA GLU A 226 18.99 18.04 20.19
C GLU A 226 19.46 17.59 18.79
N LEU A 227 20.01 16.38 18.74
CA LEU A 227 20.39 15.67 17.52
C LEU A 227 19.11 15.15 16.82
N HIS A 228 18.55 16.00 15.95
CA HIS A 228 17.46 15.65 15.02
C HIS A 228 17.89 15.86 13.58
N THR A 229 17.24 15.16 12.65
CA THR A 229 17.41 15.44 11.21
C THR A 229 16.88 16.85 10.89
N ALA A 230 17.43 17.45 9.84
CA ALA A 230 16.98 18.77 9.38
C ALA A 230 15.47 18.79 9.08
N GLU A 231 14.96 17.69 8.51
CA GLU A 231 13.55 17.51 8.18
C GLU A 231 12.64 17.55 9.42
N ILE A 232 13.03 16.88 10.51
CA ILE A 232 12.29 16.93 11.78
C ILE A 232 12.27 18.36 12.35
N LYS A 233 13.38 19.10 12.23
CA LYS A 233 13.44 20.50 12.67
C LYS A 233 12.54 21.40 11.81
N CYS A 234 12.46 21.16 10.51
CA CYS A 234 11.56 21.88 9.61
C CYS A 234 10.08 21.70 9.98
N MET A 235 9.68 20.58 10.59
CA MET A 235 8.28 20.35 11.01
C MET A 235 7.77 21.37 12.05
N LEU A 236 8.64 22.10 12.75
CA LEU A 236 8.20 23.13 13.71
C LEU A 236 8.02 24.51 13.06
N THR A 237 8.28 24.63 11.76
CA THR A 237 8.25 25.91 11.03
C THR A 237 6.85 26.20 10.48
N ARG A 238 6.56 27.50 10.28
CA ARG A 238 5.31 27.93 9.64
C ARG A 238 5.25 27.47 8.18
N GLU A 239 6.40 27.47 7.52
CA GLU A 239 6.59 27.07 6.12
C GLU A 239 6.15 25.63 5.91
N TYR A 240 6.46 24.73 6.85
CA TYR A 240 6.00 23.36 6.79
C TYR A 240 4.47 23.24 6.90
N ALA A 241 3.82 24.01 7.77
CA ALA A 241 2.36 24.02 7.87
C ALA A 241 1.68 24.50 6.57
N ILE A 242 2.26 25.51 5.92
CA ILE A 242 1.80 25.98 4.59
C ILE A 242 2.02 24.89 3.54
N GLU A 243 3.16 24.21 3.60
CA GLU A 243 3.50 23.12 2.68
C GLU A 243 2.51 21.94 2.80
N LEU A 244 2.06 21.59 4.01
CA LEU A 244 1.02 20.57 4.19
C LEU A 244 -0.27 20.91 3.44
N GLN A 245 -0.71 22.17 3.50
CA GLN A 245 -1.89 22.66 2.77
C GLN A 245 -1.65 22.66 1.25
N ARG A 246 -0.46 23.09 0.81
CA ARG A 246 -0.07 23.07 -0.61
C ARG A 246 -0.15 21.66 -1.19
N ARG A 247 0.35 20.66 -0.46
CA ARG A 247 0.32 19.25 -0.89
C ARG A 247 -1.09 18.72 -1.05
N LEU A 248 -2.00 19.04 -0.13
CA LEU A 248 -3.41 18.66 -0.24
C LEU A 248 -4.04 19.26 -1.51
N TYR A 249 -3.84 20.57 -1.72
CA TYR A 249 -4.32 21.26 -2.91
C TYR A 249 -3.74 20.67 -4.21
N LEU A 250 -2.42 20.42 -4.23
CA LEU A 250 -1.74 19.84 -5.38
C LEU A 250 -2.27 18.45 -5.71
N TRP A 251 -2.47 17.60 -4.69
CA TRP A 251 -3.02 16.26 -4.89
C TRP A 251 -4.43 16.30 -5.50
N ASP A 252 -5.30 17.16 -4.98
CA ASP A 252 -6.65 17.32 -5.51
C ASP A 252 -6.65 17.84 -6.95
N LYS A 253 -5.74 18.76 -7.28
CA LYS A 253 -5.55 19.25 -8.65
C LYS A 253 -5.05 18.17 -9.60
N LEU A 254 -4.03 17.41 -9.20
CA LEU A 254 -3.43 16.38 -10.06
C LEU A 254 -4.37 15.19 -10.32
N THR A 255 -5.32 14.93 -9.41
CA THR A 255 -6.21 13.76 -9.49
C THR A 255 -7.61 14.08 -10.01
N ILE A 256 -7.89 15.32 -10.42
CA ILE A 256 -9.23 15.75 -10.82
C ILE A 256 -9.81 14.91 -11.97
N ASP A 257 -8.99 14.63 -12.99
CA ASP A 257 -9.41 13.85 -14.16
C ASP A 257 -9.64 12.39 -13.81
N LEU A 258 -8.82 11.81 -12.93
CA LEU A 258 -8.96 10.42 -12.50
C LEU A 258 -10.21 10.16 -11.66
N LYS A 259 -10.85 11.22 -11.14
CA LYS A 259 -12.12 11.17 -10.42
C LYS A 259 -13.32 11.45 -11.35
N ASN A 260 -13.09 11.86 -12.59
CA ASN A 260 -14.15 12.29 -13.52
C ASN A 260 -14.64 11.10 -14.36
N HIS A 261 -15.93 10.79 -14.26
CA HIS A 261 -16.53 9.66 -14.97
C HIS A 261 -16.41 9.80 -16.50
N TYR A 262 -16.65 11.00 -17.03
CA TYR A 262 -16.55 11.27 -18.47
C TYR A 262 -15.12 11.10 -19.00
N TYR A 263 -14.13 11.54 -18.23
CA TYR A 263 -12.72 11.34 -18.57
C TYR A 263 -12.37 9.85 -18.63
N LEU A 264 -12.84 9.07 -17.66
CA LEU A 264 -12.58 7.64 -17.58
C LEU A 264 -13.25 6.87 -18.73
N GLU A 265 -14.48 7.23 -19.10
CA GLU A 265 -15.15 6.63 -20.27
C GLU A 265 -14.35 6.87 -21.56
N ASN A 266 -13.95 8.13 -21.81
CA ASN A 266 -13.18 8.47 -23.01
C ASN A 266 -11.79 7.85 -23.04
N LEU A 267 -11.14 7.69 -21.87
CA LEU A 267 -9.83 7.06 -21.78
C LEU A 267 -9.79 5.66 -22.41
N TYR A 268 -10.86 4.88 -22.24
CA TYR A 268 -10.96 3.55 -22.81
C TYR A 268 -11.56 3.54 -24.22
N LEU A 269 -12.42 4.51 -24.57
CA LEU A 269 -12.92 4.66 -25.94
C LEU A 269 -11.80 5.02 -26.92
N ASP A 270 -10.96 6.00 -26.58
CA ASP A 270 -9.85 6.44 -27.44
C ASP A 270 -8.85 5.30 -27.71
N ASP A 271 -8.59 4.44 -26.72
CA ASP A 271 -7.68 3.30 -26.90
C ASP A 271 -8.32 2.18 -27.75
N LEU A 272 -9.64 1.93 -27.60
CA LEU A 272 -10.40 1.02 -28.46
C LEU A 272 -10.38 1.47 -29.93
N GLU A 273 -10.61 2.77 -30.19
CA GLU A 273 -10.57 3.33 -31.54
C GLU A 273 -9.17 3.26 -32.16
N ARG A 274 -8.12 3.51 -31.36
CA ARG A 274 -6.72 3.39 -31.79
C ARG A 274 -6.36 1.94 -32.16
N THR A 275 -6.75 0.98 -31.30
CA THR A 275 -6.50 -0.45 -31.54
C THR A 275 -7.25 -0.95 -32.78
N ALA A 276 -8.50 -0.50 -32.98
CA ALA A 276 -9.28 -0.84 -34.17
C ALA A 276 -8.68 -0.26 -35.47
N SER A 277 -8.05 0.91 -35.40
CA SER A 277 -7.37 1.54 -36.54
C SER A 277 -6.07 0.82 -36.92
N GLU A 278 -5.32 0.31 -35.93
CA GLU A 278 -4.08 -0.45 -36.13
C GLU A 278 -4.32 -1.86 -36.71
N ILE A 279 -5.51 -2.45 -36.49
CA ILE A 279 -5.90 -3.75 -37.05
C ILE A 279 -6.38 -3.63 -38.51
N ASN A 280 -6.90 -2.46 -38.91
CA ASN A 280 -7.52 -2.23 -40.21
C ASN A 280 -6.63 -1.44 -41.20
N GLY A 281 -5.39 -1.10 -40.82
CA GLY A 281 -4.38 -0.45 -41.67
C GLY A 281 -3.25 -1.39 -42.04
#